data_AF-A0A6C0DPN5-F1
#
_entry.id   AF-A0A6C0DPN5-F1
#
_cell.length_a   1.000
_cell.length_b   1.000
_cell.length_c   1.000
_cell.angle_alpha   90.00
_cell.angle_beta   90.00
_cell.angle_gamma   90.00
#
_symmetry.space_group_name_H-M   'P 1'
#
loop_
_entity.id
_entity.type
_entity.pdbx_description
1 polymer ?
#
loop_
_entity_poly.entity_id
_entity_poly.type
_entity_poly.pdbx_seq_one_letter_code
_entity_poly.pdbx_strand_id
1 'polypeptide(L)'
;MENSSCQKCKDILECFSKYHRSILETSSLQTQNPVRVTELESILREKAKSIRYYIDSGNHSFIQDAEFKTFLECLGDPKEWEPHCRTCAEYWTSLMFENAFLAYDPEHIKRIYNSQHLQ
;
A
#
# COMPACT_ATOMS: atom_id res chain seq x y z
N MET A 1 -23.97 -8.09 -14.69
CA MET A 1 -22.81 -8.96 -14.38
C MET A 1 -21.67 -8.04 -14.02
N GLU A 2 -21.34 -7.90 -12.74
CA GLU A 2 -20.13 -7.17 -12.36
C GLU A 2 -18.92 -7.96 -12.84
N ASN A 3 -18.02 -7.30 -13.57
CA ASN A 3 -16.77 -7.90 -14.05
C ASN A 3 -15.98 -8.39 -12.83
N SER A 4 -15.76 -9.71 -12.71
CA SER A 4 -15.00 -10.34 -11.62
C SER A 4 -13.60 -9.73 -11.43
N SER A 5 -12.97 -9.31 -12.53
CA SER A 5 -11.71 -8.56 -12.57
C SER A 5 -11.76 -7.27 -11.73
N CYS A 6 -12.89 -6.55 -11.79
CA CYS A 6 -13.11 -5.32 -11.04
C CYS A 6 -13.23 -5.58 -9.54
N GLN A 7 -13.79 -6.72 -9.14
CA GLN A 7 -13.93 -7.05 -7.71
C GLN A 7 -12.59 -7.45 -7.08
N LYS A 8 -11.81 -8.33 -7.73
CA LYS A 8 -10.50 -8.76 -7.19
C LYS A 8 -9.54 -7.59 -7.00
N CYS A 9 -9.50 -6.66 -7.96
CA CYS A 9 -8.69 -5.46 -7.85
C CYS A 9 -9.17 -4.55 -6.68
N LYS A 10 -10.48 -4.43 -6.42
CA LYS A 10 -11.00 -3.70 -5.24
C LYS A 10 -10.56 -4.36 -3.93
N ASP A 11 -10.64 -5.69 -3.85
CA ASP A 11 -10.25 -6.44 -2.65
C ASP A 11 -8.74 -6.23 -2.36
N ILE A 12 -7.90 -6.31 -3.40
CA ILE A 12 -6.46 -6.03 -3.30
C ILE A 12 -6.24 -4.59 -2.80
N LEU A 13 -6.90 -3.59 -3.39
CA LEU A 13 -6.77 -2.20 -2.96
C LEU A 13 -7.18 -2.00 -1.49
N GLU A 14 -8.22 -2.69 -1.03
CA GLU A 14 -8.66 -2.63 0.35
C GLU A 14 -7.60 -3.21 1.30
N CYS A 15 -6.99 -4.34 0.96
CA CYS A 15 -5.86 -4.91 1.72
C CYS A 15 -4.69 -3.91 1.81
N PHE A 16 -4.31 -3.30 0.68
CA PHE A 16 -3.25 -2.28 0.60
C PHE A 16 -3.56 -1.08 1.51
N SER A 17 -4.79 -0.57 1.42
CA SER A 17 -5.22 0.60 2.17
C SER A 17 -5.24 0.34 3.69
N LYS A 18 -5.72 -0.84 4.11
CA LYS A 18 -5.72 -1.25 5.52
C LYS A 18 -4.30 -1.36 6.07
N TYR A 19 -3.40 -2.02 5.33
CA TYR A 19 -2.03 -2.20 5.77
C TYR A 19 -1.24 -0.89 5.81
N HIS A 20 -1.36 -0.07 4.77
CA HIS A 20 -0.74 1.25 4.75
C HIS A 20 -1.21 2.10 5.93
N ARG A 21 -2.53 2.15 6.20
CA ARG A 21 -3.08 2.85 7.36
C ARG A 21 -2.52 2.33 8.68
N SER A 22 -2.43 1.01 8.84
CA SER A 22 -1.92 0.41 10.09
C SER A 22 -0.44 0.72 10.33
N ILE A 23 0.40 0.73 9.27
CA ILE A 23 1.78 1.24 9.37
C ILE A 23 1.77 2.71 9.78
N LEU A 24 0.94 3.53 9.13
CA LEU A 24 0.83 4.94 9.46
C LEU A 24 0.35 5.14 10.89
N GLU A 25 -0.59 4.36 11.41
CA GLU A 25 -1.13 4.49 12.78
C GLU A 25 -0.10 4.03 13.82
N THR A 26 0.51 2.86 13.60
CA THR A 26 1.62 2.32 14.43
C THR A 26 2.81 3.26 14.46
N SER A 27 3.05 3.95 13.34
CA SER A 27 4.12 4.93 13.21
C SER A 27 3.66 6.37 13.49
N SER A 28 2.35 6.64 13.59
CA SER A 28 1.79 8.00 13.73
C SER A 28 2.24 8.54 15.08
N LEU A 29 3.18 9.49 15.09
CA LEU A 29 3.07 10.91 14.73
C LEU A 29 2.12 11.72 15.62
N GLN A 30 2.15 11.45 16.93
CA GLN A 30 1.91 12.52 17.93
C GLN A 30 3.03 13.57 17.98
N THR A 31 4.07 13.46 17.15
CA THR A 31 5.20 14.40 17.15
C THR A 31 5.59 14.73 15.72
N GLN A 32 5.57 16.01 15.35
CA GLN A 32 6.16 16.55 14.12
C GLN A 32 7.70 16.47 14.19
N ASN A 33 8.25 15.32 14.61
CA ASN A 33 9.69 15.10 14.76
C ASN A 33 10.26 14.62 13.41
N PRO A 34 11.16 15.38 12.77
CA PRO A 34 11.75 15.02 11.48
C PRO A 34 12.41 13.63 11.45
N VAL A 35 12.98 13.17 12.58
CA VAL A 35 13.62 11.85 12.67
C VAL A 35 12.59 10.72 12.49
N ARG A 36 11.42 10.86 13.12
CA ARG A 36 10.33 9.88 13.02
C ARG A 36 9.71 9.83 11.63
N VAL A 37 9.70 10.96 10.92
CA VAL A 37 9.26 11.01 9.52
C VAL A 37 10.21 10.19 8.65
N THR A 38 11.52 10.41 8.76
CA THR A 38 12.53 9.62 8.02
C THR A 38 12.48 8.12 8.33
N GLU A 39 12.27 7.76 9.60
CA GLU A 39 12.10 6.36 10.02
C GLU A 39 10.88 5.72 9.34
N LEU A 40 9.75 6.43 9.30
CA LEU A 40 8.53 5.98 8.62
C LEU A 40 8.74 5.84 7.11
N GLU A 41 9.45 6.78 6.46
CA GLU A 41 9.80 6.63 5.04
C GLU A 41 10.65 5.38 4.80
N SER A 42 11.60 5.10 5.70
CA SER A 42 12.43 3.90 5.60
C SER A 42 11.60 2.63 5.74
N ILE A 43 10.67 2.58 6.70
CA ILE A 43 9.75 1.46 6.89
C ILE A 43 8.90 1.26 5.64
N LEU A 44 8.26 2.31 5.13
CA LEU A 44 7.42 2.23 3.92
C LEU A 44 8.22 1.72 2.72
N ARG A 45 9.44 2.23 2.49
CA ARG A 45 10.31 1.75 1.40
C ARG A 45 10.74 0.30 1.57
N GLU A 46 10.99 -0.16 2.79
CA GLU A 46 11.32 -1.56 3.07
C GLU A 46 10.11 -2.47 2.79
N LYS A 47 8.92 -2.05 3.21
CA LYS A 47 7.66 -2.75 2.90
C LYS A 47 7.42 -2.78 1.40
N ALA A 48 7.65 -1.69 0.67
CA ALA A 48 7.53 -1.68 -0.78
C ALA A 48 8.37 -2.76 -1.47
N LYS A 49 9.65 -2.88 -1.10
CA LYS A 49 10.55 -3.92 -1.63
C LYS A 49 10.02 -5.32 -1.36
N SER A 50 9.53 -5.53 -0.14
CA SER A 50 8.96 -6.81 0.30
C SER A 50 7.68 -7.16 -0.48
N ILE A 51 6.81 -6.17 -0.71
CA ILE A 51 5.58 -6.31 -1.50
C ILE A 51 5.93 -6.64 -2.96
N ARG A 52 6.88 -5.93 -3.57
CA ARG A 52 7.31 -6.22 -4.95
C ARG A 52 7.85 -7.63 -5.08
N TYR A 53 8.73 -8.03 -4.18
CA TYR A 53 9.26 -9.40 -4.19
C TYR A 53 8.14 -10.43 -4.06
N TYR A 54 7.13 -10.18 -3.21
CA TYR A 54 5.97 -11.04 -3.10
C TYR A 54 5.16 -11.09 -4.41
N ILE A 55 4.85 -9.96 -5.02
CA ILE A 55 4.14 -9.90 -6.30
C ILE A 55 4.89 -10.68 -7.40
N ASP A 56 6.22 -10.53 -7.47
CA ASP A 56 7.05 -11.17 -8.49
C ASP A 56 7.22 -12.68 -8.28
N SER A 57 7.45 -13.11 -7.03
CA SER A 57 7.82 -14.50 -6.72
C SER A 57 6.66 -15.36 -6.21
N GLY A 58 5.60 -14.73 -5.66
CA GLY A 58 4.57 -15.39 -4.86
C GLY A 58 5.08 -15.93 -3.52
N ASN A 59 6.31 -15.61 -3.12
CA ASN A 59 6.94 -16.17 -1.93
C ASN A 59 6.83 -15.21 -0.73
N HIS A 60 6.50 -15.77 0.44
CA HIS A 60 6.38 -15.06 1.72
C HIS A 60 7.41 -15.56 2.77
N SER A 61 8.43 -16.33 2.38
CA SER A 61 9.33 -17.07 3.29
C SER A 61 10.28 -16.21 4.14
N PHE A 62 10.43 -14.93 3.83
CA PHE A 62 11.34 -14.00 4.53
C PHE A 62 10.61 -13.14 5.57
N ILE A 63 9.33 -13.44 5.85
CA ILE A 63 8.46 -12.55 6.62
C ILE A 63 8.35 -13.02 8.07
N GLN A 64 8.86 -12.18 8.97
CA GLN A 64 8.78 -12.39 10.42
C GLN A 64 7.72 -11.50 11.08
N ASP A 65 7.22 -10.50 10.36
CA ASP A 65 6.21 -9.54 10.83
C ASP A 65 4.80 -10.14 10.68
N ALA A 66 4.10 -10.31 11.81
CA ALA A 66 2.77 -10.89 11.86
C ALA A 66 1.73 -10.04 11.11
N GLU A 67 1.84 -8.71 11.19
CA GLU A 67 0.93 -7.79 10.52
C GLU A 67 1.15 -7.84 9.00
N PHE A 68 2.41 -7.86 8.57
CA PHE A 68 2.74 -8.01 7.16
C PHE A 68 2.29 -9.37 6.61
N LYS A 69 2.39 -10.43 7.42
CA LYS A 69 1.89 -11.77 7.06
C LYS A 69 0.37 -11.74 6.83
N THR A 70 -0.41 -11.14 7.74
CA THR A 70 -1.86 -10.98 7.57
C THR A 70 -2.21 -10.17 6.33
N PHE A 71 -1.43 -9.13 6.02
CA PHE A 71 -1.59 -8.39 4.78
C PHE A 71 -1.38 -9.28 3.53
N LEU A 72 -0.34 -10.11 3.48
CA LEU A 72 -0.14 -11.01 2.35
C LEU A 72 -1.21 -12.11 2.23
N GLU A 73 -1.67 -12.64 3.35
CA GLU A 73 -2.80 -13.58 3.38
C GLU A 73 -4.07 -12.92 2.81
N CYS A 74 -4.30 -11.64 3.08
CA CYS A 74 -5.40 -10.86 2.50
C CYS A 74 -5.29 -10.73 0.98
N LEU A 75 -4.08 -10.57 0.44
CA LEU A 75 -3.85 -10.44 -1.00
C LEU A 75 -4.14 -11.76 -1.75
N GLY A 76 -3.80 -12.90 -1.13
CA GLY A 76 -3.84 -14.22 -1.77
C GLY A 76 -2.74 -14.39 -2.84
N ASP A 77 -2.68 -15.54 -3.52
CA ASP A 77 -1.57 -15.87 -4.42
C ASP A 77 -1.49 -14.93 -5.66
N PRO A 78 -0.39 -14.17 -5.83
CA PRO A 78 -0.18 -13.29 -6.99
C PRO A 78 -0.09 -14.01 -8.34
N LYS A 79 0.07 -15.33 -8.35
CA LYS A 79 0.05 -16.15 -9.58
C LYS A 79 -1.37 -16.38 -10.11
N GLU A 80 -2.37 -16.23 -9.25
CA GLU A 80 -3.79 -16.34 -9.62
C GLU A 80 -4.37 -15.00 -10.10
N TRP A 81 -3.61 -13.91 -9.99
CA TRP A 81 -4.09 -12.59 -10.37
C TRP A 81 -4.08 -12.41 -11.88
N GLU A 82 -5.14 -11.79 -12.39
CA GLU A 82 -5.17 -11.30 -13.75
C GLU A 82 -4.08 -10.22 -13.95
N PRO A 83 -3.52 -10.09 -15.17
CA PRO A 83 -2.47 -9.11 -15.45
C PRO A 83 -2.82 -7.69 -15.03
N HIS A 84 -4.08 -7.28 -15.18
CA HIS A 84 -4.53 -5.95 -14.77
C HIS A 84 -4.41 -5.73 -13.26
N CYS A 85 -4.79 -6.71 -12.42
CA CYS A 85 -4.66 -6.57 -10.98
C CYS A 85 -3.21 -6.59 -10.51
N ARG A 86 -2.32 -7.29 -11.21
CA ARG A 86 -0.86 -7.19 -10.99
C ARG A 86 -0.35 -5.78 -11.26
N THR A 87 -0.68 -5.20 -12.41
CA THR A 87 -0.29 -3.81 -12.75
C THR A 87 -0.83 -2.80 -11.73
N CYS A 88 -2.09 -2.96 -11.31
CA CYS A 88 -2.69 -2.11 -10.28
C CYS A 88 -1.95 -2.25 -8.93
N ALA A 89 -1.63 -3.48 -8.51
CA ALA A 89 -0.90 -3.73 -7.27
C ALA A 89 0.50 -3.08 -7.30
N GLU A 90 1.25 -3.23 -8.39
CA GLU A 90 2.56 -2.57 -8.56
C GLU A 90 2.45 -1.04 -8.50
N TYR A 91 1.41 -0.47 -9.11
CA TYR A 91 1.13 0.96 -9.05
C TYR A 91 0.82 1.42 -7.62
N TRP A 92 -0.04 0.70 -6.89
CA TRP A 92 -0.37 1.02 -5.50
C TRP A 92 0.82 0.83 -4.55
N THR A 93 1.68 -0.17 -4.77
CA THR A 93 2.96 -0.30 -4.05
C THR A 93 3.80 0.96 -4.21
N SER A 94 3.91 1.45 -5.44
CA SER A 94 4.65 2.66 -5.75
C SER A 94 4.04 3.88 -5.05
N LEU A 95 2.72 4.05 -5.13
CA LEU A 95 2.01 5.21 -4.60
C LEU A 95 2.02 5.26 -3.06
N MET A 96 1.70 4.15 -2.40
CA MET A 96 1.46 4.09 -0.96
C MET A 96 2.74 3.80 -0.15
N PHE A 97 3.80 3.27 -0.77
CA PHE A 97 4.97 2.80 -0.01
C PHE A 97 6.31 3.33 -0.54
N GLU A 98 6.51 3.49 -1.85
CA GLU A 98 7.79 3.97 -2.38
C GLU A 98 7.88 5.48 -2.53
N ASN A 99 6.82 6.04 -3.08
CA ASN A 99 6.65 7.46 -3.37
C ASN A 99 5.64 8.07 -2.41
N ALA A 100 5.42 7.44 -1.25
CA ALA A 100 4.65 8.02 -0.18
C ALA A 100 5.37 9.28 0.29
N PHE A 101 5.09 10.41 -0.37
CA PHE A 101 5.43 11.72 0.14
C PHE A 101 4.66 11.84 1.46
N LEU A 102 5.34 11.66 2.59
CA LEU A 102 4.73 11.82 3.91
C LEU A 102 4.40 13.31 4.13
N ALA A 103 3.29 13.75 3.56
CA ALA A 103 2.64 15.01 3.89
C ALA A 103 1.19 14.98 3.42
N TYR A 104 0.36 14.10 3.98
CA TYR A 104 -1.07 14.14 3.71
C TYR A 104 -1.87 14.07 5.00
N ASP A 105 -1.90 15.22 5.68
CA ASP A 105 -3.12 15.71 6.32
C ASP A 105 -4.32 15.38 5.39
N PRO A 106 -5.43 14.83 5.90
CA PRO A 106 -6.68 14.65 5.15
C PRO A 106 -7.08 15.85 4.27
N GLU A 107 -6.73 17.08 4.66
CA GLU A 107 -6.94 18.30 3.88
C GLU A 107 -6.10 18.42 2.60
N HIS A 108 -4.96 17.74 2.52
CA HIS A 108 -4.14 17.72 1.31
C HIS A 108 -4.71 16.70 0.29
N ILE A 109 -5.24 15.55 0.75
CA ILE A 109 -5.96 14.61 -0.11
C ILE A 109 -7.22 15.27 -0.70
N LYS A 110 -7.98 16.01 0.12
CA LYS A 110 -9.12 16.81 -0.37
C LYS A 110 -8.70 17.86 -1.40
N ARG A 111 -7.56 18.53 -1.21
CA ARG A 111 -7.06 19.55 -2.16
C ARG A 111 -6.70 18.96 -3.52
N ILE A 112 -6.07 17.79 -3.56
CA ILE A 112 -5.75 17.10 -4.83
C ILE A 112 -7.02 16.61 -5.54
N TYR A 113 -7.97 16.04 -4.79
CA TYR A 113 -9.25 15.61 -5.35
C TYR A 113 -10.03 16.80 -5.96
N ASN A 114 -10.09 17.92 -5.24
CA ASN A 114 -10.80 19.11 -5.72
C ASN A 114 -10.09 19.81 -6.89
N SER A 115 -8.75 19.78 -6.97
CA SER A 115 -8.02 20.41 -8.08
C SER A 115 -8.13 19.64 -9.40
N GLN A 116 -8.45 18.35 -9.36
CA GLN A 116 -8.65 17.50 -10.54
C GLN A 116 -10.12 17.45 -11.03
N HIS A 117 -11.08 17.93 -10.23
CA HIS A 117 -12.51 17.93 -10.55
C HIS A 117 -13.12 19.32 -10.76
N LEU A 118 -12.27 20.37 -10.79
CA LEU A 118 -12.65 21.76 -11.09
C LEU A 118 -12.15 22.23 -12.48
N GLN A 119 -11.82 21.30 -13.37
CA GLN A 119 -11.66 21.55 -14.82
C GLN A 119 -12.80 20.91 -15.58
#